data_AF-A0A385SQP8-F1
#
_entry.id   AF-A0A385SQP8-F1
#
_cell.length_a   1.000
_cell.length_b   1.000
_cell.length_c   1.000
_cell.angle_alpha   90.00
_cell.angle_beta   90.00
_cell.angle_gamma   90.00
#
_symmetry.space_group_name_H-M   'P 1'
#
loop_
_entity.id
_entity.type
_entity.pdbx_description
1 polymer ?
#
loop_
_entity_poly.entity_id
_entity_poly.type
_entity_poly.pdbx_seq_one_letter_code
_entity_poly.pdbx_strand_id
1 'polypeptide(L)'
;MIEKDDSIVKLIERLKSKIDFTAIEFVPYWDADLCAIGLKQRNHLIYISTYDYTELPEFQCYFELELIDEKNGDETIETILVGREVSETELVAVMKEHFNI
;
A
#
# COMPACT_ATOMS: atom_id res chain seq x y z
N MET A 1 13.82 0.06 11.50
CA MET A 1 13.80 -0.55 10.15
C MET A 1 12.58 -1.44 10.12
N ILE A 2 11.72 -1.30 9.12
CA ILE A 2 10.53 -2.15 8.99
C ILE A 2 11.02 -3.56 8.64
N GLU A 3 10.67 -4.57 9.44
CA GLU A 3 11.02 -5.97 9.19
C GLU A 3 10.04 -6.55 8.16
N LYS A 4 10.38 -6.41 6.87
CA LYS A 4 9.60 -6.88 5.72
C LYS A 4 10.54 -7.49 4.69
N ASP A 5 9.96 -8.25 3.78
CA ASP A 5 10.67 -8.83 2.64
C ASP A 5 11.29 -7.73 1.76
N ASP A 6 12.40 -8.06 1.12
CA ASP A 6 13.14 -7.16 0.23
C ASP A 6 12.25 -6.58 -0.87
N SER A 7 11.23 -7.30 -1.34
CA SER A 7 10.28 -6.81 -2.34
C SER A 7 9.49 -5.59 -1.85
N ILE A 8 9.02 -5.60 -0.60
CA ILE A 8 8.33 -4.48 0.05
C ILE A 8 9.29 -3.34 0.34
N VAL A 9 10.49 -3.64 0.85
CA VAL A 9 11.50 -2.59 1.13
C VAL A 9 11.82 -1.82 -0.16
N LYS A 10 12.13 -2.55 -1.25
CA LYS A 10 12.43 -1.93 -2.55
C LYS A 10 11.22 -1.19 -3.13
N LEU A 11 10.00 -1.70 -2.93
CA LEU A 11 8.77 -0.99 -3.31
C LEU A 11 8.69 0.37 -2.62
N ILE A 12 8.85 0.42 -1.30
CA ILE A 12 8.78 1.68 -0.54
C ILE A 12 9.87 2.66 -0.99
N GLU A 13 11.08 2.20 -1.25
CA GLU A 13 12.15 3.05 -1.78
C GLU A 13 11.80 3.65 -3.15
N ARG A 14 11.26 2.82 -4.06
CA ARG A 14 10.82 3.29 -5.39
C ARG A 14 9.67 4.28 -5.29
N LEU A 15 8.67 4.03 -4.45
CA LEU A 15 7.55 4.96 -4.23
C LEU A 15 8.05 6.29 -3.66
N LYS A 16 8.94 6.28 -2.66
CA LYS A 16 9.54 7.50 -2.08
C LYS A 16 10.29 8.36 -3.09
N SER A 17 10.78 7.77 -4.18
CA SER A 17 11.41 8.53 -5.27
C SER A 17 10.42 9.25 -6.21
N LYS A 18 9.12 8.91 -6.13
CA LYS A 18 8.08 9.35 -7.07
C LYS A 18 7.00 10.24 -6.45
N ILE A 19 6.78 10.14 -5.15
CA ILE A 19 5.74 10.88 -4.41
C ILE A 19 6.26 11.31 -3.04
N ASP A 20 5.64 12.35 -2.46
CA ASP A 20 5.95 12.81 -1.11
C ASP A 20 5.32 11.90 -0.05
N PHE A 21 6.15 11.28 0.79
CA PHE A 21 5.73 10.39 1.87
C PHE A 21 5.50 11.12 3.20
N THR A 22 5.69 12.45 3.28
CA THR A 22 5.64 13.21 4.55
C THR A 22 4.34 13.01 5.32
N ALA A 23 3.21 12.86 4.62
CA ALA A 23 1.89 12.67 5.22
C ALA A 23 1.35 11.23 5.08
N ILE A 24 2.19 10.25 4.72
CA ILE A 24 1.81 8.84 4.58
C ILE A 24 2.27 8.08 5.83
N GLU A 25 1.33 7.42 6.48
CA GLU A 25 1.57 6.51 7.60
C GLU A 25 1.78 5.07 7.08
N PHE A 26 2.75 4.37 7.66
CA PHE A 26 2.96 2.94 7.41
C PHE A 26 2.17 2.12 8.43
N VAL A 27 1.33 1.20 7.96
CA VAL A 27 0.47 0.35 8.79
C VAL A 27 0.85 -1.12 8.61
N PRO A 28 1.72 -1.67 9.49
CA PRO A 28 2.10 -3.08 9.46
C PRO A 28 1.10 -3.90 10.29
N TYR A 29 -0.05 -4.27 9.71
CA TYR A 29 -1.10 -5.00 10.43
C TYR A 29 -0.66 -6.36 10.98
N TRP A 30 0.29 -7.03 10.31
CA TRP A 30 0.76 -8.36 10.68
C TRP A 30 2.28 -8.43 10.65
N ASP A 31 2.89 -8.71 11.81
CA ASP A 31 4.34 -8.88 11.96
C ASP A 31 4.87 -10.07 11.14
N ALA A 32 4.05 -11.12 10.96
CA ALA A 32 4.42 -12.31 10.20
C ALA A 32 4.24 -12.16 8.68
N ASP A 33 3.49 -11.15 8.22
CA ASP A 33 3.28 -10.91 6.79
C ASP A 33 4.42 -10.05 6.25
N LEU A 34 5.50 -10.68 5.80
CA LEU A 34 6.68 -9.95 5.34
C LEU A 34 6.48 -9.32 3.95
N CYS A 35 5.54 -9.81 3.14
CA CYS A 35 5.36 -9.42 1.75
C CYS A 35 4.19 -8.44 1.54
N ALA A 36 3.68 -7.83 2.61
CA ALA A 36 2.64 -6.82 2.51
C ALA A 36 2.83 -5.63 3.45
N ILE A 37 2.28 -4.49 3.07
CA ILE A 37 2.32 -3.24 3.85
C ILE A 37 1.08 -2.39 3.60
N GLY A 38 0.53 -1.81 4.66
CA GLY A 38 -0.47 -0.76 4.55
C GLY A 38 0.18 0.62 4.43
N LEU A 39 -0.34 1.47 3.55
CA LEU A 39 -0.04 2.89 3.46
C LEU A 39 -1.32 3.67 3.73
N LYS A 40 -1.37 4.47 4.80
CA LYS A 40 -2.57 5.23 5.19
C LYS A 40 -2.34 6.73 5.02
N GLN A 41 -3.34 7.42 4.49
CA GLN A 41 -3.43 8.87 4.55
C GLN A 41 -4.88 9.28 4.82
N ARG A 42 -5.10 10.00 5.93
CA ARG A 42 -6.45 10.35 6.41
C ARG A 42 -7.30 9.07 6.56
N ASN A 43 -8.42 9.00 5.84
CA ASN A 43 -9.37 7.89 5.84
C ASN A 43 -9.14 6.89 4.70
N HIS A 44 -8.09 7.04 3.89
CA HIS A 44 -7.75 6.08 2.84
C HIS A 44 -6.57 5.23 3.26
N LEU A 45 -6.67 3.93 3.03
CA LEU A 45 -5.62 2.95 3.25
C LEU A 45 -5.43 2.15 1.97
N ILE A 46 -4.18 2.06 1.49
CA ILE A 46 -3.82 1.14 0.41
C ILE A 46 -3.02 0.02 1.05
N TYR A 47 -3.59 -1.17 1.11
CA TYR A 47 -2.88 -2.40 1.46
C TYR A 47 -2.24 -2.98 0.21
N ILE A 48 -0.92 -3.17 0.22
CA ILE A 48 -0.16 -3.63 -0.95
C ILE A 48 0.51 -4.95 -0.60
N SER A 49 0.38 -5.95 -1.47
CA SER A 49 1.07 -7.23 -1.35
C SER A 49 1.88 -7.54 -2.61
N THR A 50 3.10 -8.01 -2.40
CA THR A 50 4.02 -8.48 -3.46
C THR A 50 4.13 -10.00 -3.52
N TYR A 51 3.48 -10.72 -2.59
CA TYR A 51 3.68 -12.15 -2.35
C TYR A 51 3.56 -13.02 -3.62
N ASP A 52 2.51 -12.81 -4.43
CA ASP A 52 2.27 -13.61 -5.64
C ASP A 52 3.13 -13.19 -6.85
N TYR A 53 3.96 -12.14 -6.70
CA TYR A 53 4.64 -11.46 -7.82
C TYR A 53 6.16 -11.35 -7.64
N THR A 54 6.73 -11.97 -6.61
CA THR A 54 8.17 -11.82 -6.28
C THR A 54 9.11 -12.38 -7.35
N GLU A 55 8.66 -13.37 -8.13
CA GLU A 55 9.46 -14.06 -9.16
C GLU A 55 9.33 -13.44 -10.57
N LEU A 56 8.58 -12.34 -10.70
CA LEU A 56 8.36 -11.70 -11.99
C LEU A 56 9.52 -10.78 -12.38
N PRO A 57 9.88 -10.72 -13.68
CA PRO A 57 10.97 -9.86 -14.16
C PRO A 57 10.63 -8.37 -14.05
N GLU A 58 9.35 -8.03 -14.13
CA GLU A 58 8.84 -6.67 -13.95
C GLU A 58 8.06 -6.58 -12.64
N PHE A 59 8.14 -5.43 -11.98
CA PHE A 59 7.42 -5.22 -10.73
C PHE A 59 5.90 -5.26 -10.98
N GLN A 60 5.24 -6.10 -10.20
CA GLN A 60 3.79 -6.15 -10.07
C GLN A 60 3.40 -6.31 -8.62
N CYS A 61 2.18 -5.90 -8.29
CA CYS A 61 1.61 -6.09 -6.97
C CYS A 61 0.10 -6.33 -7.02
N TYR A 62 -0.40 -6.83 -5.90
CA TYR A 62 -1.79 -6.76 -5.52
C TYR A 62 -2.00 -5.53 -4.64
N PHE A 63 -3.14 -4.85 -4.76
CA PHE A 63 -3.56 -3.90 -3.74
C PHE A 63 -5.06 -3.92 -3.47
N GLU A 64 -5.41 -3.53 -2.25
CA GLU A 64 -6.75 -3.14 -1.85
C GLU A 64 -6.72 -1.70 -1.36
N LEU A 65 -7.57 -0.86 -1.94
CA LEU A 65 -7.83 0.48 -1.43
C LEU A 65 -9.08 0.41 -0.56
N GLU A 66 -8.92 0.85 0.67
CA GLU A 66 -9.92 0.80 1.71
C GLU A 66 -10.24 2.21 2.20
N LEU A 67 -11.52 2.44 2.46
CA LEU A 67 -12.02 3.60 3.16
C LEU A 67 -12.25 3.23 4.63
N ILE A 68 -11.58 3.93 5.53
CA ILE A 68 -11.71 3.76 6.98
C ILE A 68 -12.64 4.84 7.50
N ASP A 69 -13.81 4.47 7.99
CA ASP A 69 -14.71 5.36 8.72
C ASP A 69 -14.66 5.03 10.22
N GLU A 70 -14.15 5.98 11.00
CA GLU A 70 -14.07 5.90 12.46
C GLU A 70 -15.27 6.67 13.05
N LYS A 71 -16.27 5.94 13.57
CA LYS A 71 -17.43 6.52 14.24
C LYS A 71 -17.59 5.95 15.64
N ASN A 72 -17.57 6.83 16.64
CA ASN A 72 -17.80 6.49 18.04
C ASN A 72 -16.87 5.39 18.60
N GLY A 73 -15.67 5.23 18.03
CA GLY A 73 -14.71 4.20 18.44
C GLY A 73 -14.84 2.86 17.71
N ASP A 74 -15.81 2.73 16.80
CA ASP A 74 -15.89 1.62 15.86
C ASP A 74 -15.22 2.02 14.53
N GLU A 75 -14.35 1.14 14.03
CA GLU A 75 -13.76 1.25 12.69
C GLU A 75 -14.57 0.39 11.72
N THR A 76 -15.12 1.01 10.68
CA THR A 76 -15.63 0.29 9.51
C THR A 76 -14.66 0.45 8.35
N ILE A 77 -14.33 -0.66 7.73
CA ILE A 77 -13.43 -0.74 6.57
C ILE A 77 -14.28 -1.15 5.37
N GLU A 78 -14.25 -0.35 4.32
CA GLU A 78 -14.87 -0.66 3.03
C GLU A 78 -13.79 -0.72 1.95
N THR A 79 -13.60 -1.87 1.33
CA THR A 79 -12.75 -1.99 0.14
C THR A 79 -13.46 -1.36 -1.05
N ILE A 80 -12.91 -0.27 -1.58
CA ILE A 80 -13.51 0.52 -2.67
C ILE A 80 -12.85 0.27 -4.03
N LEU A 81 -11.61 -0.24 -4.05
CA LEU A 81 -10.91 -0.61 -5.28
C LEU A 81 -9.94 -1.76 -5.00
N VAL A 82 -9.85 -2.70 -5.93
CA VAL A 82 -8.92 -3.82 -5.90
C VAL A 82 -8.14 -3.85 -7.20
N GLY A 83 -6.83 -3.98 -7.12
CA GLY A 83 -5.94 -4.15 -8.26
C GLY A 83 -5.15 -5.46 -8.17
N ARG A 84 -5.03 -6.16 -9.29
CA ARG A 84 -4.22 -7.38 -9.44
C ARG A 84 -3.22 -7.17 -10.58
N GLU A 85 -2.02 -7.72 -10.45
CA GLU A 85 -0.94 -7.56 -11.45
C GLU A 85 -0.61 -6.09 -11.75
N VAL A 86 -0.71 -5.24 -10.74
CA VAL A 86 -0.62 -3.77 -10.86
C VAL A 86 0.84 -3.35 -10.97
N SER A 87 1.17 -2.62 -12.03
CA SER A 87 2.50 -2.04 -12.21
C SER A 87 2.75 -0.89 -11.24
N GLU A 88 4.02 -0.52 -11.07
CA GLU A 88 4.39 0.62 -10.22
C GLU A 88 3.77 1.94 -10.69
N THR A 89 3.63 2.13 -11.99
CA THR A 89 3.05 3.36 -12.55
C THR A 89 1.56 3.45 -12.23
N GLU A 90 0.84 2.34 -12.34
CA GLU A 90 -0.58 2.27 -11.99
C GLU A 90 -0.80 2.47 -10.50
N LEU A 91 0.02 1.83 -9.64
CA LEU A 91 -0.05 2.03 -8.20
C LEU A 91 0.17 3.50 -7.82
N VAL A 92 1.18 4.15 -8.41
CA VAL A 92 1.44 5.59 -8.17
C VAL A 92 0.27 6.46 -8.64
N ALA A 93 -0.40 6.10 -9.74
CA ALA A 93 -1.59 6.82 -10.20
C ALA A 93 -2.73 6.72 -9.18
N VAL A 94 -3.01 5.52 -8.66
CA VAL A 94 -3.99 5.29 -7.59
C VAL A 94 -3.64 6.10 -6.34
N MET A 95 -2.37 6.09 -5.93
CA MET A 95 -1.91 6.87 -4.78
C MET A 95 -2.14 8.38 -4.99
N LYS A 96 -1.85 8.93 -6.18
CA LYS A 96 -2.10 10.37 -6.47
C LYS A 96 -3.57 10.74 -6.55
N GLU A 97 -4.42 9.79 -6.95
CA GLU A 97 -5.86 10.01 -7.02
C GLU A 97 -6.51 10.02 -5.64
N HIS A 98 -6.07 9.14 -4.74
CA HIS A 98 -6.72 8.91 -3.45
C HIS A 98 -5.99 9.52 -2.25
N PHE A 99 -4.68 9.71 -2.36
CA PHE A 99 -3.90 10.49 -1.41
C PHE A 99 -3.70 11.88 -2.01
N ASN A 100 -3.70 12.91 -1.17
CA ASN A 100 -3.56 14.30 -1.55
C ASN A 100 -2.08 14.63 -1.88
N ILE A 101 -1.55 14.03 -2.95
CA ILE A 101 -0.15 14.05 -3.42
C ILE A 101 -0.01 14.17 -4.94
#